data_AF-A0A2D4WQU5-F1
#
_entry.id   AF-A0A2D4WQU5-F1
#
_cell.length_a   1.000
_cell.length_b   1.000
_cell.length_c   1.000
_cell.angle_alpha   90.00
_cell.angle_beta   90.00
_cell.angle_gamma   90.00
#
_symmetry.space_group_name_H-M   'P 1'
#
loop_
_entity.id
_entity.type
_entity.pdbx_description
1 polymer ?
#
loop_
_entity_poly.entity_id
_entity_poly.type
_entity_poly.pdbx_seq_one_letter_code
_entity_poly.pdbx_strand_id
1 'polypeptide(L)'
;MSRRGGLLLEVMISMALFIGAALVVLRVMGDARTSLQRSAVLQRAVDLAMTRVGELELGLVSLADLRAMGRQERGEFEDFEATADPLGIRVRTERTQWDGLVLLELDVLDPERTDPTGDDFVVHSVRTLVRLFEETFDDFEEDPMLDDLPGIDEPSLFDDEVDRFREVVR
;
A
#
# COMPACT_ATOMS: atom_id res chain seq x y z
N MET A 1 -67.45 -26.52 -16.22
CA MET A 1 -66.49 -25.42 -16.50
C MET A 1 -65.26 -25.40 -15.58
N SER A 2 -65.27 -26.04 -14.39
CA SER A 2 -64.17 -25.98 -13.40
C SER A 2 -62.79 -26.52 -13.84
N ARG A 3 -62.72 -27.47 -14.78
CA ARG A 3 -61.45 -28.11 -15.20
C ARG A 3 -60.51 -27.18 -15.97
N ARG A 4 -61.05 -26.19 -16.72
CA ARG A 4 -60.23 -25.26 -17.51
C ARG A 4 -59.58 -24.18 -16.64
N GLY A 5 -60.27 -23.76 -15.57
CA GLY A 5 -59.73 -22.78 -14.61
C GLY A 5 -58.57 -23.34 -13.78
N GLY A 6 -58.65 -24.62 -13.39
CA GLY A 6 -57.55 -25.29 -12.69
C GLY A 6 -56.27 -25.39 -13.54
N LEU A 7 -56.43 -25.71 -14.83
CA LEU A 7 -55.28 -25.81 -15.75
C LEU A 7 -54.59 -24.45 -15.96
N LEU A 8 -55.35 -23.36 -16.10
CA LEU A 8 -54.78 -22.02 -16.16
C LEU A 8 -54.04 -21.64 -14.88
N LEU A 9 -54.62 -21.94 -13.72
CA LEU A 9 -53.97 -21.68 -12.43
C LEU A 9 -52.67 -22.47 -12.29
N GLU A 10 -52.66 -23.74 -12.67
CA GLU A 10 -51.47 -24.60 -12.61
C GLU A 10 -50.35 -24.09 -13.51
N VAL A 11 -50.69 -23.63 -14.72
CA VAL A 11 -49.73 -23.01 -15.64
C VAL A 11 -49.20 -21.69 -15.07
N MET A 12 -50.07 -20.85 -14.49
CA MET A 12 -49.66 -19.60 -13.85
C MET A 12 -48.74 -19.84 -12.66
N ILE A 13 -49.05 -20.82 -11.80
CA ILE A 13 -48.20 -21.17 -10.66
C ILE A 13 -46.87 -21.74 -11.14
N SER A 14 -46.88 -22.64 -12.13
CA SER A 14 -45.64 -23.20 -12.69
C SER A 14 -44.76 -22.12 -13.30
N MET A 15 -45.36 -21.16 -14.01
CA MET A 15 -44.65 -20.01 -14.57
C MET A 15 -44.11 -19.09 -13.49
N ALA A 16 -44.88 -18.81 -12.43
CA ALA A 16 -44.43 -17.99 -11.30
C ALA A 16 -43.26 -18.65 -10.56
N LEU A 17 -43.32 -19.96 -10.32
CA LEU A 17 -42.23 -20.73 -9.71
C LEU A 17 -40.99 -20.74 -10.59
N PHE A 18 -41.15 -20.92 -11.89
CA PHE A 18 -40.04 -20.89 -12.84
C PHE A 18 -39.35 -19.52 -12.87
N ILE A 19 -40.12 -18.44 -12.97
CA ILE A 19 -39.58 -17.07 -12.95
C ILE A 19 -38.90 -16.80 -11.61
N GLY A 20 -39.51 -17.20 -10.49
CA GLY A 20 -38.91 -17.08 -9.16
C GLY A 20 -37.57 -17.80 -9.05
N ALA A 21 -37.49 -19.05 -9.52
CA ALA A 21 -36.24 -19.80 -9.55
C ALA A 21 -35.18 -19.14 -10.43
N ALA A 22 -35.55 -18.64 -11.62
CA ALA A 22 -34.63 -17.93 -12.50
C ALA A 22 -34.05 -16.67 -11.84
N LEU A 23 -34.89 -15.89 -11.14
CA LEU A 23 -34.44 -14.70 -10.42
C LEU A 23 -33.49 -15.03 -9.26
N VAL A 24 -33.73 -16.11 -8.53
CA VAL A 24 -32.83 -16.58 -7.47
C VAL A 24 -31.48 -16.96 -8.04
N VAL A 25 -31.44 -17.72 -9.14
CA VAL A 25 -30.18 -18.11 -9.81
C VAL A 25 -29.42 -16.87 -10.29
N LEU A 26 -30.09 -15.90 -10.91
CA LEU A 26 -29.46 -14.65 -11.34
C LEU A 26 -28.86 -13.86 -10.17
N ARG A 27 -29.58 -13.80 -9.05
CA ARG A 27 -29.09 -13.15 -7.83
C ARG A 27 -27.84 -13.84 -7.28
N VAL A 28 -27.88 -15.17 -7.15
CA VAL A 28 -26.72 -15.96 -6.68
C VAL A 28 -25.50 -15.77 -7.58
N MET A 29 -25.72 -15.71 -8.90
CA MET A 29 -24.63 -15.45 -9.86
C MET A 29 -24.02 -14.06 -9.68
N GLY A 30 -24.85 -13.05 -9.41
CA GLY A 30 -24.40 -11.70 -9.07
C GLY A 30 -23.58 -11.67 -7.79
N ASP A 31 -24.08 -12.30 -6.73
CA ASP A 31 -23.40 -12.38 -5.43
C ASP A 31 -22.06 -13.13 -5.55
N ALA A 32 -22.01 -14.22 -6.32
CA ALA A 32 -20.78 -14.97 -6.59
C ALA A 32 -19.73 -14.10 -7.31
N ARG A 33 -20.14 -13.32 -8.31
CA ARG A 33 -19.23 -12.39 -9.00
C ARG A 33 -18.66 -11.35 -8.04
N THR A 34 -19.50 -10.74 -7.20
CA THR A 34 -19.04 -9.76 -6.20
C THR A 34 -18.09 -10.40 -5.19
N SER A 35 -18.36 -11.63 -4.77
CA SER A 35 -17.47 -12.37 -3.87
C SER A 35 -16.10 -12.65 -4.52
N LEU A 36 -16.08 -13.04 -5.80
CA LEU A 36 -14.83 -13.27 -6.53
C LEU A 36 -14.02 -11.98 -6.69
N GLN A 37 -14.67 -10.86 -6.99
CA GLN A 37 -14.01 -9.56 -7.09
C GLN A 37 -13.36 -9.16 -5.76
N ARG A 38 -14.06 -9.33 -4.64
CA ARG A 38 -13.51 -9.07 -3.29
C ARG A 38 -12.33 -9.99 -2.97
N SER A 39 -12.43 -11.27 -3.34
CA SER A 39 -11.35 -12.23 -3.13
C SER A 39 -10.10 -11.88 -3.95
N ALA A 40 -10.27 -11.40 -5.18
CA ALA A 40 -9.16 -10.98 -6.04
C ALA A 40 -8.43 -9.75 -5.46
N VAL A 41 -9.18 -8.77 -4.94
CA VAL A 41 -8.60 -7.60 -4.26
C VAL A 41 -7.84 -8.00 -3.00
N LEU A 42 -8.43 -8.88 -2.17
CA LEU A 42 -7.77 -9.40 -0.97
C LEU A 42 -6.47 -10.14 -1.32
N GLN A 43 -6.48 -10.97 -2.36
CA GLN A 43 -5.29 -11.69 -2.78
C GLN A 43 -4.15 -10.73 -3.15
N ARG A 44 -4.43 -9.69 -3.94
CA ARG A 44 -3.45 -8.67 -4.29
C ARG A 44 -2.93 -7.93 -3.05
N ALA A 45 -3.82 -7.59 -2.12
CA ALA A 45 -3.43 -6.93 -0.88
C ALA A 45 -2.50 -7.80 -0.03
N VAL A 46 -2.74 -9.11 0.03
CA VAL A 46 -1.86 -10.06 0.72
C VAL A 46 -0.51 -10.17 0.01
N ASP A 47 -0.51 -10.33 -1.32
CA ASP A 47 0.71 -10.44 -2.11
C ASP A 47 1.57 -9.17 -1.96
N LEU A 48 0.95 -7.98 -2.06
CA LEU A 48 1.62 -6.69 -1.84
C LEU A 48 2.21 -6.59 -0.43
N ALA A 49 1.44 -6.92 0.60
CA ALA A 49 1.92 -6.86 1.99
C ALA A 49 3.12 -7.80 2.21
N MET A 50 3.03 -9.04 1.72
CA MET A 50 4.10 -10.03 1.84
C MET A 50 5.34 -9.63 1.06
N THR A 51 5.18 -9.06 -0.14
CA THR A 51 6.30 -8.52 -0.93
C THR A 51 6.99 -7.38 -0.18
N ARG A 52 6.26 -6.41 0.37
CA ARG A 52 6.86 -5.28 1.09
C ARG A 52 7.55 -5.69 2.39
N VAL A 53 6.94 -6.62 3.13
CA VAL A 53 7.59 -7.18 4.33
C VAL A 53 8.84 -7.98 3.94
N GLY A 54 8.77 -8.78 2.89
CA GLY A 54 9.92 -9.54 2.39
C GLY A 54 11.05 -8.64 1.90
N GLU A 55 10.75 -7.59 1.14
CA GLU A 55 11.72 -6.57 0.70
C GLU A 55 12.42 -5.92 1.89
N LEU A 56 11.69 -5.58 2.95
CA LEU A 56 12.24 -5.02 4.18
C LEU A 56 13.13 -6.02 4.92
N GLU A 57 12.68 -7.27 5.08
CA GLU A 57 13.43 -8.32 5.78
C GLU A 57 14.72 -8.70 5.04
N LEU A 58 14.73 -8.60 3.71
CA LEU A 58 15.89 -8.81 2.87
C LEU A 58 16.82 -7.58 2.80
N GLY A 59 16.44 -6.45 3.41
CA GLY A 59 17.20 -5.20 3.33
C GLY A 59 17.20 -4.56 1.94
N LEU A 60 16.27 -4.94 1.06
CA LEU A 60 16.12 -4.34 -0.28
C LEU A 60 15.48 -2.95 -0.23
N VAL A 61 14.71 -2.69 0.83
CA VAL A 61 13.99 -1.44 1.06
C VAL A 61 14.12 -1.08 2.54
N SER A 62 14.37 0.20 2.84
CA SER A 62 14.44 0.67 4.23
C SER A 62 13.04 0.95 4.80
N LEU A 63 12.94 1.05 6.13
CA LEU A 63 11.70 1.54 6.76
C LEU A 63 11.34 2.97 6.33
N ALA A 64 12.32 3.80 5.97
CA ALA A 64 12.06 5.16 5.52
C ALA A 64 11.37 5.15 4.15
N ASP A 65 11.83 4.28 3.26
CA ASP A 65 11.29 4.10 1.91
C ASP A 65 9.86 3.57 1.96
N LEU A 66 9.60 2.53 2.77
CA LEU A 66 8.23 2.03 2.95
C LEU A 66 7.27 3.10 3.48
N ARG A 67 7.72 3.96 4.41
CA ARG A 67 6.92 5.09 4.89
C ARG A 67 6.78 6.21 3.85
N ALA A 68 7.72 6.34 2.91
CA ALA A 68 7.66 7.32 1.83
C ALA A 68 6.65 6.88 0.76
N MET A 69 6.69 5.60 0.35
CA MET A 69 5.73 4.99 -0.56
C MET A 69 4.29 5.18 -0.06
N GLY A 70 4.03 4.93 1.23
CA GLY A 70 2.71 5.15 1.82
C GLY A 70 2.31 6.63 2.03
N ARG A 71 3.25 7.57 1.94
CA ARG A 71 2.97 9.03 2.00
C ARG A 71 2.73 9.63 0.63
N GLN A 72 3.36 9.08 -0.41
CA GLN A 72 3.26 9.54 -1.80
C GLN A 72 1.81 9.48 -2.31
N GLU A 73 0.99 8.55 -1.82
CA GLU A 73 -0.44 8.48 -2.20
C GLU A 73 -1.32 9.54 -1.54
N ARG A 74 -0.81 10.27 -0.53
CA ARG A 74 -1.54 11.35 0.15
C ARG A 74 -1.19 12.74 -0.38
N GLY A 75 -0.21 12.85 -1.28
CA GLY A 75 0.33 14.11 -1.78
C GLY A 75 0.52 14.09 -3.28
N GLU A 76 -0.14 15.03 -3.94
CA GLU A 76 -0.12 15.35 -5.37
C GLU A 76 1.31 15.55 -5.93
N PHE A 77 2.03 14.47 -6.27
CA PHE A 77 3.23 14.52 -7.11
C PHE A 77 3.31 13.28 -8.01
N GLU A 78 2.92 13.48 -9.27
CA GLU A 78 3.23 12.62 -10.43
C GLU A 78 4.72 12.75 -10.75
N ASP A 79 5.56 11.84 -10.25
CA ASP A 79 6.72 11.33 -11.00
C ASP A 79 7.47 10.33 -10.13
N PHE A 80 7.17 9.05 -10.32
CA PHE A 80 8.13 7.96 -10.39
C PHE A 80 7.34 6.77 -10.93
N GLU A 81 7.96 6.00 -11.82
CA GLU A 81 7.40 4.79 -12.43
C GLU A 81 7.26 3.69 -11.35
N ALA A 82 6.39 3.94 -10.36
CA ALA A 82 5.95 2.95 -9.42
C ALA A 82 5.15 1.94 -10.21
N THR A 83 5.45 0.65 -10.01
CA THR A 83 4.50 -0.41 -10.37
C THR A 83 3.22 -0.09 -9.62
N ALA A 84 2.29 0.60 -10.29
CA ALA A 84 1.10 1.19 -9.70
C ALA A 84 0.11 0.06 -9.44
N ASP A 85 0.38 -0.72 -8.40
CA ASP A 85 -0.69 -1.44 -7.74
C ASP A 85 -1.70 -0.36 -7.30
N PRO A 86 -2.98 -0.45 -7.70
CA PRO A 86 -3.98 0.53 -7.28
C PRO A 86 -4.22 0.54 -5.77
N LEU A 87 -3.63 -0.41 -5.03
CA LEU A 87 -3.70 -0.49 -3.58
C LEU A 87 -2.59 0.31 -2.91
N GLY A 88 -2.98 1.03 -1.87
CA GLY A 88 -2.09 1.83 -1.07
C GLY A 88 -1.50 1.10 0.13
N ILE A 89 -0.47 1.69 0.74
CA ILE A 89 0.12 1.16 1.97
C ILE A 89 0.24 2.22 3.06
N ARG A 90 0.06 1.80 4.30
CA ARG A 90 0.32 2.63 5.49
C ARG A 90 1.15 1.85 6.48
N VAL A 91 2.26 2.45 6.89
CA VAL A 91 3.24 1.80 7.75
C VAL A 91 3.33 2.50 9.10
N ARG A 92 3.17 1.72 10.17
CA ARG A 92 3.38 2.14 11.56
C ARG A 92 4.41 1.24 12.21
N THR A 93 5.16 1.79 13.14
CA THR A 93 6.21 1.06 13.85
C THR A 93 6.17 1.38 15.32
N GLU A 94 6.24 0.34 16.16
CA GLU A 94 6.30 0.48 17.62
C GLU A 94 7.59 -0.15 18.15
N ARG A 95 8.24 0.54 19.09
CA ARG A 95 9.41 -0.01 19.79
C ARG A 95 8.97 -1.22 20.62
N THR A 96 9.80 -2.25 20.65
CA THR A 96 9.54 -3.44 21.47
C THR A 96 10.51 -3.54 22.64
N GLN A 97 10.19 -4.41 23.58
CA GLN A 97 11.07 -4.76 24.70
C GLN A 97 12.22 -5.69 24.28
N TRP A 98 12.20 -6.22 23.05
CA TRP A 98 13.25 -7.09 22.54
C TRP A 98 14.29 -6.25 21.81
N ASP A 99 15.55 -6.45 22.20
CA ASP A 99 16.65 -5.68 21.66
C ASP A 99 16.82 -5.92 20.15
N GLY A 100 16.99 -4.82 19.40
CA GLY A 100 17.10 -4.85 17.95
C GLY A 100 15.84 -5.22 17.17
N LEU A 101 14.66 -5.36 17.81
CA LEU A 101 13.40 -5.66 17.14
C LEU A 101 12.38 -4.53 17.25
N VAL A 102 11.70 -4.26 16.13
CA VAL A 102 10.61 -3.30 16.03
C VAL A 102 9.36 -4.02 15.55
N LEU A 103 8.22 -3.66 16.14
CA LEU A 103 6.93 -4.13 15.68
C LEU A 103 6.53 -3.28 14.47
N LEU A 104 6.39 -3.92 13.32
CA LEU A 104 5.88 -3.33 12.10
C LEU A 104 4.39 -3.65 11.97
N GLU A 105 3.59 -2.62 11.74
CA GLU A 105 2.21 -2.72 11.31
C GLU A 105 2.10 -2.12 9.91
N LEU A 106 1.77 -2.95 8.93
CA LEU A 106 1.59 -2.56 7.53
C LEU A 106 0.13 -2.80 7.16
N ASP A 107 -0.61 -1.72 6.94
CA ASP A 107 -1.97 -1.74 6.41
C ASP A 107 -1.93 -1.57 4.90
N VAL A 108 -2.66 -2.42 4.17
CA VAL A 108 -2.95 -2.23 2.74
C VAL A 108 -4.33 -1.61 2.60
N LEU A 109 -4.38 -0.51 1.86
CA LEU A 109 -5.53 0.37 1.71
C LEU A 109 -6.12 0.25 0.31
N ASP A 110 -7.43 0.40 0.22
CA ASP A 110 -8.13 0.58 -1.06
C ASP A 110 -8.52 2.05 -1.19
N PRO A 111 -7.83 2.85 -2.04
CA PRO A 111 -8.07 4.29 -2.13
C PRO A 111 -9.44 4.63 -2.75
N GLU A 112 -10.06 3.69 -3.47
CA GLU A 112 -11.40 3.88 -4.04
C GLU A 112 -12.50 3.65 -3.00
N ARG A 113 -12.15 3.17 -1.80
CA ARG A 113 -13.10 2.81 -0.75
C ARG A 113 -12.78 3.53 0.54
N THR A 114 -13.86 4.00 1.17
CA THR A 114 -13.82 4.62 2.49
C THR A 114 -14.57 3.73 3.47
N ASP A 115 -14.06 3.61 4.69
CA ASP A 115 -14.78 2.98 5.79
C ASP A 115 -16.00 3.84 6.18
N PRO A 116 -17.10 3.29 6.72
CA PRO A 116 -18.21 4.03 7.33
C PRO A 116 -17.85 5.21 8.26
N THR A 117 -16.64 5.24 8.85
CA THR A 117 -16.16 6.37 9.66
C THR A 117 -15.63 7.56 8.84
N GLY A 118 -15.41 7.38 7.54
CA GLY A 118 -14.77 8.37 6.67
C GLY A 118 -13.24 8.18 6.53
N ASP A 119 -12.67 7.13 7.11
CA ASP A 119 -11.24 6.81 7.01
C ASP A 119 -10.94 5.89 5.81
N ASP A 120 -9.66 5.81 5.41
CA ASP A 120 -9.23 4.92 4.31
C ASP A 120 -9.58 3.46 4.63
N PHE A 121 -10.15 2.75 3.66
CA PHE A 121 -10.57 1.37 3.85
C PHE A 121 -9.36 0.42 3.89
N VAL A 122 -9.14 -0.23 5.03
CA VAL A 122 -8.09 -1.25 5.19
C VAL A 122 -8.57 -2.58 4.63
N VAL A 123 -7.92 -3.06 3.57
CA VAL A 123 -8.19 -4.38 2.96
C VAL A 123 -7.53 -5.49 3.75
N HIS A 124 -6.27 -5.29 4.12
CA HIS A 124 -5.45 -6.27 4.83
C HIS A 124 -4.46 -5.56 5.75
N SER A 125 -4.07 -6.20 6.84
CA SER A 125 -3.08 -5.66 7.76
C SER A 125 -2.15 -6.79 8.22
N VAL A 126 -0.86 -6.52 8.18
CA VAL A 126 0.20 -7.42 8.64
C VAL A 126 0.87 -6.79 9.85
N ARG A 127 0.98 -7.58 10.93
CA ARG A 127 1.69 -7.18 12.15
C ARG A 127 2.79 -8.18 12.44
N THR A 128 4.05 -7.76 12.34
CA THR A 128 5.20 -8.64 12.50
C THR A 128 6.36 -7.95 13.23
N LEU A 129 7.26 -8.73 13.81
CA LEU A 129 8.50 -8.24 14.40
C LEU A 129 9.60 -8.29 13.34
N VAL A 130 10.20 -7.14 13.05
CA VAL A 130 11.31 -7.03 12.10
C VAL A 130 12.55 -6.54 12.81
N ARG A 131 13.71 -7.05 12.39
CA ARG A 131 14.99 -6.48 12.77
C ARG A 131 15.26 -5.28 11.89
N LEU A 132 15.66 -4.17 12.50
CA LEU A 132 16.16 -3.04 11.73
C LEU A 132 17.59 -3.34 11.33
N PHE A 133 17.83 -3.48 10.03
CA PHE A 133 19.16 -3.29 9.49
C PHE A 133 19.40 -1.78 9.49
N GLU A 134 20.26 -1.30 10.39
CA GLU A 134 20.89 0.00 10.17
C GLU A 134 21.73 -0.17 8.91
N GLU A 135 21.39 0.54 7.84
CA GLU A 135 22.35 0.82 6.79
C GLU A 135 23.53 1.52 7.46
N THR A 136 24.59 0.76 7.73
CA THR A 136 25.90 1.37 7.95
C THR A 136 26.24 2.06 6.63
N PHE A 137 26.22 3.38 6.61
CA PHE A 137 26.66 4.21 5.49
C PHE A 137 28.15 3.96 5.09
N ASP A 138 28.82 2.98 5.69
CA ASP A 138 30.24 2.64 5.47
C ASP A 138 30.47 1.67 4.30
N ASP A 139 29.42 1.16 3.63
CA ASP A 139 29.56 0.17 2.54
C ASP A 139 29.51 0.79 1.12
N PHE A 140 29.58 2.12 1.01
CA PHE A 140 30.02 2.71 -0.25
C PHE A 140 31.51 2.41 -0.39
N GLU A 141 31.85 1.38 -1.18
CA GLU A 141 33.22 1.17 -1.67
C GLU A 141 33.69 2.51 -2.26
N GLU A 142 34.67 3.16 -1.61
CA GLU A 142 35.26 4.42 -2.09
C GLU A 142 35.61 4.22 -3.58
N ASP A 143 34.85 4.82 -4.48
CA ASP A 143 35.06 4.66 -5.91
C ASP A 143 36.45 5.25 -6.23
N PRO A 144 37.45 4.44 -6.64
CA PRO A 144 38.79 4.92 -6.91
C PRO A 144 38.85 5.93 -8.08
N MET A 145 37.73 6.13 -8.79
CA MET A 145 37.58 7.21 -9.78
C MET A 145 37.36 8.59 -9.17
N LEU A 146 37.00 8.70 -7.88
CA LEU A 146 36.85 9.98 -7.16
C LEU A 146 38.18 10.54 -6.63
N ASP A 147 39.22 9.71 -6.51
CA ASP A 147 40.56 10.10 -6.01
C ASP A 147 41.36 11.01 -6.95
N ASP A 148 41.05 10.99 -8.26
CA ASP A 148 41.77 11.77 -9.29
C ASP A 148 41.03 13.07 -9.65
N LEU A 149 39.99 13.43 -8.89
CA LEU A 149 39.42 14.77 -8.99
C LEU A 149 40.38 15.76 -8.33
N PRO A 150 40.77 16.84 -9.02
CA PRO A 150 41.57 17.89 -8.39
C PRO A 150 40.77 18.40 -7.19
N GLY A 151 41.38 18.29 -6.01
CA GLY A 151 40.81 18.83 -4.77
C GLY A 151 40.33 20.25 -5.03
N ILE A 152 39.10 20.55 -4.63
CA ILE A 152 38.58 21.92 -4.65
C ILE A 152 39.30 22.68 -3.54
N ASP A 153 40.58 22.96 -3.76
CA ASP A 153 41.40 23.97 -3.09
C ASP A 153 41.19 25.35 -3.75
N GLU A 154 40.09 25.51 -4.48
CA GLU A 154 39.65 26.83 -4.89
C GLU A 154 38.99 27.51 -3.69
N PRO A 155 39.50 28.67 -3.22
CA PRO A 155 38.85 29.41 -2.16
C PRO A 155 37.42 29.71 -2.58
N SER A 156 36.47 29.29 -1.75
CA SER A 156 35.06 29.56 -1.95
C SER A 156 34.87 31.08 -2.07
N LEU A 157 34.27 31.53 -3.17
CA LEU A 157 33.88 32.94 -3.37
C LEU A 157 32.90 33.46 -2.29
N PHE A 158 32.47 32.59 -1.37
CA PHE A 158 31.52 32.86 -0.30
C PHE A 158 32.19 33.01 1.08
N ASP A 159 33.51 32.79 1.20
CA ASP A 159 34.21 32.89 2.49
C ASP A 159 34.28 34.35 2.99
N ASP A 160 34.32 35.33 2.08
CA ASP A 160 34.37 36.76 2.41
C ASP A 160 33.06 37.31 3.02
N GLU A 161 31.91 36.64 2.84
CA GLU A 161 30.64 37.08 3.42
C GLU A 161 30.46 36.64 4.87
N VAL A 162 31.04 35.50 5.26
CA VAL A 162 30.91 34.93 6.61
C VAL A 162 31.68 35.75 7.64
N ASP A 163 32.85 36.28 7.26
CA ASP A 163 33.67 37.10 8.16
C ASP A 163 33.09 38.51 8.36
N ARG A 164 32.46 39.09 7.34
CA ARG A 164 31.76 40.39 7.44
C ARG A 164 30.57 40.33 8.41
N PHE A 165 29.89 39.19 8.50
CA PHE A 165 28.74 39.02 9.40
C PHE A 165 29.17 38.93 10.88
N ARG A 166 30.40 38.46 11.16
CA ARG A 166 30.94 38.36 12.52
C ARG A 166 31.41 39.70 13.09
N GLU A 167 31.78 40.67 12.25
CA GLU A 167 32.26 41.99 12.70
C GLU A 167 31.11 42.92 13.14
N VAL A 168 29.88 42.72 12.63
CA VAL A 168 28.72 43.57 12.95
C VAL A 168 28.06 43.20 14.29
N VAL A 169 28.39 42.03 14.86
CA VAL A 169 27.73 41.49 16.07
C VAL A 169 28.56 41.73 17.35
N ARG A 170 29.53 42.67 17.34
CA ARG A 170 30.31 43.03 18.55
C ARG A 170 30.06 44.45 19.02
#